data_AF-A0A849XQQ9-F1
#
_entry.id   AF-A0A849XQQ9-F1
#
_cell.length_a   1.000
_cell.length_b   1.000
_cell.length_c   1.000
_cell.angle_alpha   90.00
_cell.angle_beta   90.00
_cell.angle_gamma   90.00
#
_symmetry.space_group_name_H-M   'P 1'
#
loop_
_entity.id
_entity.type
_entity.pdbx_description
1 polymer ?
#
loop_
_entity_poly.entity_id
_entity_poly.type
_entity_poly.pdbx_seq_one_letter_code
_entity_poly.pdbx_strand_id
1 'polypeptide(L)' 'MPRTKSGEFNQIAYQNEYNKMNYDRIEIKVPKGKKAVIKEAAKAAGQSVNEFINQAIDERMGKTE' A
#
# COMPACT_ATOMS: atom_id res chain seq x y z
N MET A 1 -17.41 -22.99 -35.81
CA MET A 1 -16.47 -21.91 -35.45
C MET A 1 -16.18 -21.99 -33.96
N PRO A 2 -14.93 -22.23 -33.53
CA PRO A 2 -14.61 -22.23 -32.11
C PRO A 2 -14.74 -20.80 -31.59
N ARG A 3 -15.55 -20.61 -30.55
CA ARG A 3 -15.67 -19.33 -29.83
C ARG A 3 -14.29 -18.97 -29.30
N THR A 4 -13.66 -17.96 -29.88
CA THR A 4 -12.54 -17.26 -29.25
C THR A 4 -12.99 -16.88 -27.85
N LYS A 5 -12.26 -17.32 -26.82
CA LYS A 5 -12.42 -16.86 -25.44
C LYS A 5 -12.05 -15.37 -25.40
N SER A 6 -12.97 -14.52 -25.82
CA SER A 6 -12.85 -13.07 -25.73
C SER A 6 -12.98 -12.68 -24.26
N GLY A 7 -11.89 -12.20 -23.68
CA GLY A 7 -11.87 -11.65 -22.33
C GLY A 7 -11.00 -12.44 -21.37
N GLU A 8 -9.69 -12.53 -21.65
CA GLU A 8 -8.75 -12.67 -20.55
C GLU A 8 -8.92 -11.43 -19.67
N PHE A 9 -9.53 -11.60 -18.50
CA PHE A 9 -9.58 -10.55 -17.48
C PHE A 9 -8.14 -10.15 -17.19
N ASN A 10 -7.75 -8.97 -17.66
CA ASN A 10 -6.39 -8.50 -17.54
C ASN A 10 -6.19 -8.01 -16.10
N GLN A 11 -5.96 -8.96 -15.20
CA GLN A 11 -5.88 -8.76 -13.76
C GLN A 11 -4.86 -7.67 -13.40
N ILE A 12 -3.78 -7.55 -14.19
CA ILE A 12 -2.74 -6.52 -14.04
C ILE A 12 -3.31 -5.12 -14.29
N ALA A 13 -4.08 -4.94 -15.37
CA ALA A 13 -4.71 -3.66 -15.69
C ALA A 13 -5.74 -3.28 -14.62
N TYR A 14 -6.56 -4.25 -14.18
CA TYR A 14 -7.53 -4.05 -13.12
C TYR A 14 -6.88 -3.67 -11.78
N GLN A 15 -5.81 -4.36 -11.38
CA GLN A 15 -5.06 -4.02 -10.16
C GLN A 15 -4.47 -2.60 -10.24
N ASN A 16 -3.94 -2.21 -11.39
CA ASN A 16 -3.37 -0.88 -11.59
C ASN A 16 -4.44 0.22 -11.53
N GLU A 17 -5.59 0.04 -12.18
CA GLU A 17 -6.69 1.00 -12.09
C GLU A 17 -7.24 1.08 -10.67
N TYR A 18 -7.44 -0.06 -10.00
CA TYR A 18 -7.87 -0.09 -8.60
C TYR A 18 -6.89 0.64 -7.69
N ASN A 19 -5.59 0.37 -7.85
CA ASN A 19 -4.56 1.03 -7.06
C ASN A 19 -4.52 2.54 -7.31
N LYS A 20 -4.67 2.97 -8.55
CA LYS A 20 -4.67 4.39 -8.95
C LYS A 20 -5.90 5.15 -8.44
N MET A 21 -7.05 4.49 -8.39
CA MET A 21 -8.31 5.12 -7.95
C MET A 21 -8.46 5.14 -6.43
N ASN A 22 -7.95 4.13 -5.72
CA ASN A 22 -8.21 3.97 -4.29
C ASN A 22 -7.04 4.37 -3.38
N TYR A 23 -5.81 4.42 -3.90
CA TYR A 23 -4.63 4.71 -3.09
C TYR A 23 -3.78 5.84 -3.68
N ASP A 24 -3.41 6.77 -2.82
CA ASP A 24 -2.41 7.79 -3.12
C ASP A 24 -1.00 7.20 -2.90
N ARG A 25 -0.18 7.13 -3.96
CA ARG A 25 1.16 6.54 -3.86
C ARG A 25 2.16 7.58 -3.41
N ILE A 26 2.55 7.52 -2.14
CA ILE A 26 3.57 8.41 -1.56
C ILE A 26 4.92 7.70 -1.55
N GLU A 27 5.87 8.22 -2.32
CA GLU A 27 7.26 7.75 -2.29
C GLU A 27 8.03 8.53 -1.20
N ILE A 28 8.28 7.89 -0.06
CA ILE A 28 9.01 8.51 1.06
C ILE A 28 10.50 8.14 1.03
N LYS A 29 11.36 9.13 1.20
CA LYS A 29 12.79 8.91 1.41
C LYS A 29 13.06 8.79 2.91
N VAL A 30 13.39 7.59 3.35
CA VAL A 30 13.86 7.33 4.72
C VAL A 30 15.37 7.04 4.71
N PRO A 31 16.13 7.47 5.73
CA PRO A 31 17.56 7.17 5.79
C PRO A 31 17.80 5.66 5.85
N LYS A 32 18.98 5.25 5.37
CA LYS A 32 19.37 3.85 5.26
C LYS A 32 19.31 3.19 6.66
N GLY A 33 18.70 2.01 6.74
CA GLY A 33 18.45 1.30 8.00
C GLY A 33 17.11 1.61 8.67
N LYS A 34 16.52 2.79 8.46
CA LYS A 34 15.23 3.15 9.08
C LYS A 34 14.08 2.29 8.57
N LYS A 35 14.12 1.84 7.31
CA LYS A 35 13.15 0.88 6.76
C LYS A 35 13.09 -0.42 7.57
N ALA A 36 14.22 -0.91 8.07
CA ALA A 36 14.27 -2.12 8.90
C ALA A 36 13.60 -1.85 10.25
N VAL A 37 13.92 -0.73 10.89
CA VAL A 37 13.30 -0.29 12.15
C VAL A 37 11.79 -0.16 12.02
N ILE A 38 11.30 0.47 10.95
CA ILE A 38 9.85 0.61 10.68
C ILE A 38 9.22 -0.76 10.47
N LYS A 39 9.91 -1.68 9.76
CA LYS A 39 9.40 -3.05 9.55
C LYS A 39 9.30 -3.83 10.85
N GLU A 40 10.27 -3.70 11.75
CA GLU A 40 10.23 -4.33 13.06
C GLU A 40 9.17 -3.70 13.97
N ALA A 41 9.04 -2.38 13.96
CA ALA A 41 8.00 -1.68 14.72
C ALA A 41 6.59 -2.06 14.23
N ALA A 42 6.36 -2.12 12.92
CA ALA A 42 5.11 -2.58 12.35
C ALA A 42 4.82 -4.05 12.73
N LYS A 43 5.84 -4.92 12.66
CA LYS A 43 5.70 -6.32 13.07
C LYS A 43 5.39 -6.47 14.56
N ALA A 44 6.00 -5.65 15.42
CA ALA A 44 5.71 -5.60 16.84
C ALA A 44 4.30 -5.09 17.14
N ALA A 45 3.81 -4.12 16.35
CA ALA A 45 2.43 -3.63 16.40
C ALA A 45 1.41 -4.59 15.77
N GLY A 46 1.87 -5.67 15.10
CA GLY A 46 0.99 -6.61 14.38
C GLY A 46 0.37 -6.01 13.11
N GLN A 47 0.93 -4.92 12.59
CA GLN A 47 0.41 -4.17 11.45
C GLN A 47 1.31 -4.30 10.22
N SER A 48 0.73 -4.05 9.04
CA SER A 48 1.54 -3.88 7.84
C SER A 48 2.42 -2.64 7.96
N VAL A 49 3.59 -2.66 7.30
CA VAL A 49 4.48 -1.49 7.25
C VAL A 49 3.75 -0.24 6.73
N ASN A 50 2.86 -0.41 5.75
CA ASN A 50 2.06 0.68 5.20
C ASN A 50 1.04 1.22 6.20
N GLU A 51 0.32 0.34 6.90
CA GLU A 51 -0.64 0.73 7.95
C GLU A 51 0.07 1.45 9.09
N PHE A 52 1.21 0.94 9.54
CA PHE A 52 2.01 1.55 10.60
C PHE A 52 2.50 2.96 10.20
N ILE A 53 2.95 3.14 8.96
CA ILE A 53 3.34 4.46 8.45
C ILE A 53 2.13 5.40 8.37
N ASN A 54 1.00 4.93 7.83
CA ASN A 54 -0.21 5.74 7.72
C ASN A 54 -0.74 6.14 9.09
N GLN A 55 -0.79 5.23 10.06
CA GLN A 55 -1.21 5.52 11.43
C GLN A 55 -0.28 6.55 12.09
N ALA A 56 1.04 6.41 11.92
CA ALA A 56 1.99 7.40 12.44
C ALA A 56 1.83 8.79 11.80
N ILE A 57 1.44 8.85 10.52
CA ILE A 57 1.11 10.10 9.83
C ILE A 57 -0.20 10.68 10.38
N ASP A 58 -1.23 9.85 10.56
CA ASP A 58 -2.55 10.24 11.05
C ASP A 58 -2.48 10.78 12.49
N GLU A 59 -1.76 10.07 13.36
CA GLU A 59 -1.44 10.48 14.74
C GLU A 59 -0.68 11.81 14.77
N ARG A 60 0.31 11.99 13.89
CA ARG A 60 1.07 13.26 13.75
C ARG A 60 0.23 14.41 13.18
N MET A 61 -0.73 14.10 12.32
CA MET A 61 -1.68 15.06 11.75
C MET A 61 -2.77 15.44 12.75
N GLY A 62 -2.79 14.81 13.94
CA GLY A 62 -3.78 15.08 14.97
C GLY A 62 -5.17 14.55 14.63
N LYS A 63 -5.27 13.63 13.66
CA LYS A 63 -6.49 12.87 13.41
C LYS A 63 -6.58 11.76 14.46
N THR A 64 -6.93 12.18 15.66
CA THR A 64 -7.45 11.31 16.70
C THR A 64 -8.92 11.66 16.76
N GLU A 65 -9.74 10.95 15.99
CA GLU A 65 -11.18 10.90 16.19
C GLU A 65 -11.54 9.67 17.04
#